data_AF-A0A9D5SNT4-F1
#
_entry.id   AF-A0A9D5SNT4-F1
#
_cell.length_a   1.000
_cell.length_b   1.000
_cell.length_c   1.000
_cell.angle_alpha   90.00
_cell.angle_beta   90.00
_cell.angle_gamma   90.00
#
_symmetry.space_group_name_H-M   'P 1'
#
loop_
_entity.id
_entity.type
_entity.pdbx_description
1 polymer ?
#
loop_
_entity_poly.entity_id
_entity_poly.type
_entity_poly.pdbx_seq_one_letter_code
_entity_poly.pdbx_strand_id
1 'polypeptide(L)' 'RVRDLPGVRYHIIRGTLDTQGVANRKQSRSKYGAKRAKK' A
#
# COMPACT_ATOMS: atom_id res chain seq x y z
N ARG A 1 4.71 -11.08 5.90
CA ARG A 1 6.13 -11.33 6.17
C ARG A 1 6.95 -11.02 4.93
N VAL A 2 7.99 -10.22 5.06
CA VAL A 2 8.98 -9.98 4.00
C VAL A 2 9.98 -11.13 4.06
N ARG A 3 10.26 -11.78 2.92
CA ARG A 3 11.18 -12.93 2.86
C ARG A 3 12.64 -12.51 3.03
N ASP A 4 12.96 -11.30 2.60
CA ASP A 4 14.32 -10.78 2.53
C ASP A 4 14.87 -10.31 3.89
N LEU A 5 14.00 -10.11 4.88
CA LEU A 5 14.38 -9.54 6.18
C LEU A 5 13.94 -10.44 7.34
N PRO A 6 14.87 -11.01 8.13
CA PRO A 6 14.52 -11.74 9.34
C PRO A 6 13.95 -10.76 10.39
N GLY A 7 12.85 -11.14 11.04
CA GLY A 7 12.17 -10.33 12.06
C GLY A 7 10.96 -9.54 11.57
N VAL A 8 10.85 -9.20 10.28
CA VAL A 8 9.70 -8.43 9.75
C VAL A 8 8.52 -9.35 9.38
N ARG A 9 7.61 -9.53 10.34
CA ARG A 9 6.46 -10.45 10.19
C ARG A 9 5.23 -9.80 9.56
N TYR A 10 4.99 -8.53 9.83
CA TYR A 10 3.76 -7.81 9.46
C TYR A 10 3.96 -6.79 8.33
N HIS A 11 2.86 -6.38 7.71
CA HIS A 11 2.83 -5.30 6.74
C HIS A 11 1.82 -4.25 7.19
N ILE A 12 2.16 -2.98 6.97
CA ILE A 12 1.24 -1.87 7.21
C ILE A 12 0.39 -1.69 5.95
N ILE A 13 -0.93 -1.60 6.12
CA ILE A 13 -1.85 -1.28 5.03
C ILE A 13 -1.69 0.20 4.69
N ARG A 14 -1.52 0.52 3.40
CA ARG A 14 -1.37 1.91 2.94
C ARG A 14 -2.73 2.54 2.68
N GLY A 15 -2.88 3.82 2.99
CA GLY A 15 -4.14 4.55 2.80
C GLY A 15 -5.13 4.35 3.94
N THR A 16 -4.68 3.83 5.08
CA THR A 16 -5.47 3.68 6.32
C THR A 16 -4.79 4.45 7.46
N LEU A 17 -5.60 5.03 8.36
CA LEU A 17 -5.16 5.92 9.44
C LEU A 17 -4.27 7.04 8.89
N ASP A 18 -3.11 7.28 9.49
CA ASP A 18 -2.21 8.38 9.14
C ASP A 18 -1.36 8.09 7.88
N THR A 19 -1.41 6.87 7.34
CA THR A 19 -0.57 6.50 6.20
C THR A 19 -1.20 6.86 4.87
N GLN A 20 -0.49 7.67 4.07
CA GLN A 20 -0.94 8.03 2.73
C GLN A 20 -0.79 6.89 1.72
N GLY A 21 -1.73 6.80 0.79
CA GLY A 21 -1.68 5.90 -0.35
C GLY A 21 -0.64 6.31 -1.39
N VAL A 22 -0.29 5.41 -2.31
CA VAL A 22 0.70 5.67 -3.36
C VAL A 22 0.06 6.49 -4.49
N ALA A 23 0.66 7.63 -4.84
CA ALA A 23 0.19 8.47 -5.94
C ALA A 23 0.38 7.78 -7.31
N ASN A 24 -0.53 8.07 -8.26
CA ASN A 24 -0.44 7.65 -9.67
C ASN A 24 -0.34 6.14 -9.94
N ARG A 25 -0.64 5.29 -8.95
CA ARG A 25 -0.65 3.83 -9.12
C ARG A 25 -1.92 3.40 -9.87
N LYS A 26 -1.75 3.00 -11.14
CA LYS A 26 -2.88 2.55 -12.00
C LYS A 26 -3.28 1.09 -11.77
N GLN A 27 -2.34 0.22 -11.42
CA GLN A 27 -2.56 -1.22 -11.19
C GLN A 27 -2.37 -1.61 -9.71
N SER A 28 -3.14 -2.61 -9.25
CA SER A 28 -3.13 -3.11 -7.87
C SER A 28 -3.35 -2.02 -6.81
N ARG A 29 -4.18 -1.03 -7.14
CA ARG A 29 -4.44 0.17 -6.34
C ARG A 29 -5.00 -0.11 -4.95
N SER A 30 -5.77 -1.20 -4.79
CA SER A 30 -6.39 -1.62 -3.53
C SER A 30 -5.36 -1.96 -2.46
N LYS A 31 -4.23 -2.57 -2.84
CA LYS A 31 -3.16 -2.92 -1.91
C LYS A 31 -2.38 -1.70 -1.40
N TYR A 32 -2.33 -0.63 -2.19
CA TYR A 32 -1.48 0.53 -1.95
C TYR A 32 -2.27 1.80 -1.60
N GLY A 33 -3.56 1.69 -1.31
CA GLY A 33 -4.40 2.82 -0.93
C GLY A 33 -4.56 3.87 -2.02
N ALA A 34 -4.35 3.51 -3.30
CA ALA A 34 -4.46 4.45 -4.40
C ALA A 34 -5.91 4.55 -4.87
N LYS A 35 -6.44 5.77 -4.91
CA LYS A 35 -7.83 6.01 -5.36
C LYS A 35 -7.97 5.75 -6.85
N ARG A 36 -9.17 5.35 -7.28
CA ARG A 36 -9.52 5.32 -8.71
C ARG A 36 -9.39 6.74 -9.25
N ALA A 37 -8.53 6.92 -10.26
CA ALA A 37 -8.53 8.16 -11.03
C ALA A 37 -9.94 8.38 -11.58
N LYS A 38 -10.56 9.50 -11.21
CA LYS A 38 -11.79 9.98 -11.84
C LYS A 38 -11.35 10.52 -13.20
N LYS A 39 -11.54 9.71 -14.23
CA LYS A 39 -11.52 10.18 -15.60
C LYS A 39 -12.90 10.76 -15.90
#